data_AF-A0A1Q6K4W0-F1
#
_entry.id   AF-A0A1Q6K4W0-F1
#
_cell.length_a   1.000
_cell.length_b   1.000
_cell.length_c   1.000
_cell.angle_alpha   90.00
_cell.angle_beta   90.00
_cell.angle_gamma   90.00
#
_symmetry.space_group_name_H-M   'P 1'
#
loop_
_entity.id
_entity.type
_entity.pdbx_description
1 polymer ?
#
loop_
_entity_poly.entity_id
_entity_poly.type
_entity_poly.pdbx_seq_one_letter_code
_entity_poly.pdbx_strand_id
1 'polypeptide(L)' 'MKLLNEENITKNQVDTIEQFKVLAYLKKCLSIDEFTLYLINRFTIKVVDKNKEQAYFKYNSKTKSVDFYERNIKNKERER' A
#
# COMPACT_ATOMS: atom_id res chain seq x y z
N MET A 1 10.45 2.77 6.14
CA MET A 1 9.06 2.22 6.18
C MET A 1 8.39 2.78 7.42
N LYS A 2 7.21 3.37 7.29
CA LYS A 2 6.46 3.98 8.41
C LYS A 2 5.09 3.32 8.54
N LEU A 3 4.78 2.76 9.70
CA LEU A 3 3.45 2.23 10.03
C LEU A 3 2.48 3.41 10.25
N LEU A 4 1.29 3.35 9.69
CA LEU A 4 0.22 4.31 9.95
C LEU A 4 -0.65 3.81 11.10
N ASN A 5 -0.91 4.68 12.08
CA ASN A 5 -1.93 4.45 13.09
C ASN A 5 -3.31 4.93 12.60
N GLU A 6 -4.36 4.62 13.36
CA GLU A 6 -5.75 4.98 13.02
C GLU A 6 -5.94 6.49 12.83
N GLU A 7 -5.27 7.32 13.63
CA GLU A 7 -5.34 8.77 13.51
C GLU A 7 -4.72 9.26 12.20
N ASN A 8 -3.55 8.73 11.82
CA ASN A 8 -2.89 9.05 10.56
C ASN A 8 -3.78 8.66 9.38
N ILE A 9 -4.39 7.47 9.45
CA ILE A 9 -5.32 6.99 8.42
C ILE A 9 -6.50 7.94 8.34
N THR A 10 -7.16 8.23 9.46
CA THR A 10 -8.36 9.08 9.52
C THR A 10 -8.10 10.47 8.95
N LYS A 11 -6.99 11.10 9.35
CA LYS A 11 -6.58 12.45 8.89
C LYS A 11 -5.89 12.48 7.52
N ASN A 12 -5.73 11.33 6.86
CA ASN A 12 -4.93 11.17 5.63
C ASN A 12 -3.50 11.70 5.77
N GLN A 13 -2.91 11.53 6.95
CA GLN A 13 -1.57 12.02 7.26
C GLN A 13 -0.52 11.08 6.66
N VAL A 14 -0.02 11.47 5.49
CA VAL A 14 1.02 10.78 4.72
C VAL A 14 2.10 11.77 4.33
N ASP A 15 3.21 11.28 3.76
CA ASP A 15 4.38 12.12 3.47
C ASP A 15 4.30 12.76 2.08
N THR A 16 3.54 12.20 1.12
CA THR A 16 3.47 12.69 -0.26
C THR A 16 2.06 12.68 -0.86
N ILE A 17 1.84 13.50 -1.89
CA ILE A 17 0.58 13.54 -2.65
C ILE A 17 0.29 12.18 -3.29
N GLU A 18 1.30 11.48 -3.77
CA GLU A 18 1.11 10.16 -4.38
C GLU A 18 0.65 9.12 -3.35
N GLN A 19 1.20 9.13 -2.14
CA GLN A 19 0.69 8.30 -1.03
C GLN A 19 -0.75 8.69 -0.65
N PHE A 20 -1.09 9.99 -0.65
CA PHE A 20 -2.44 10.45 -0.35
C PHE A 20 -3.46 9.86 -1.33
N LYS A 21 -3.12 9.84 -2.62
CA LYS A 21 -3.97 9.24 -3.65
C LYS A 21 -4.15 7.73 -3.48
N VAL A 22 -3.08 7.02 -3.10
CA VAL A 22 -3.17 5.59 -2.77
C VAL A 22 -4.06 5.37 -1.54
N LEU A 23 -3.86 6.14 -0.47
CA LEU A 23 -4.66 5.99 0.76
C LEU A 23 -6.14 6.31 0.51
N ALA A 24 -6.45 7.34 -0.27
CA ALA A 24 -7.81 7.68 -0.67
C ALA A 24 -8.48 6.57 -1.49
N TYR A 25 -7.73 5.95 -2.41
CA TYR A 25 -8.20 4.78 -3.15
C TYR A 25 -8.51 3.61 -2.22
N LEU A 26 -7.60 3.29 -1.29
CA LEU A 26 -7.82 2.22 -0.32
C LEU A 26 -9.06 2.46 0.54
N LYS A 27 -9.25 3.67 1.08
CA LYS A 27 -10.46 4.01 1.84
C LYS A 27 -11.77 3.81 1.06
N LYS A 28 -11.72 3.97 -0.27
CA LYS A 28 -12.90 3.81 -1.13
C LYS A 28 -13.18 2.35 -1.47
N CYS A 29 -12.14 1.52 -1.62
CA CYS A 29 -12.26 0.19 -2.23
C CYS A 29 -11.92 -0.97 -1.28
N LEU A 30 -11.20 -0.72 -0.19
CA LEU A 30 -10.72 -1.74 0.73
C LEU A 30 -11.73 -1.96 1.86
N SER A 31 -12.54 -3.02 1.73
CA SER A 31 -13.54 -3.44 2.74
C SER A 31 -13.08 -4.71 3.45
N ILE A 32 -12.01 -4.60 4.25
CA ILE A 32 -11.51 -5.70 5.09
C ILE A 32 -11.45 -5.24 6.56
N ASP A 33 -11.84 -6.12 7.49
CA ASP A 33 -12.04 -5.74 8.90
C ASP A 33 -10.74 -5.37 9.63
N GLU A 34 -9.64 -6.07 9.34
CA GLU A 34 -8.38 -5.92 10.06
C GLU A 34 -7.21 -5.85 9.10
N PHE A 35 -6.54 -4.70 9.09
CA PHE A 35 -5.35 -4.47 8.28
C PHE A 35 -4.42 -3.43 8.89
N THR A 36 -3.16 -3.49 8.49
CA THR A 36 -2.13 -2.49 8.81
C THR A 36 -1.57 -1.87 7.54
N LEU A 37 -1.37 -0.56 7.55
CA LEU A 37 -0.84 0.20 6.42
C LEU A 37 0.58 0.69 6.69
N TYR A 38 1.46 0.51 5.70
CA TYR A 38 2.84 0.98 5.77
C TYR A 38 3.17 1.88 4.58
N LEU A 39 3.71 3.06 4.84
CA LEU A 39 4.35 3.89 3.83
C LEU A 39 5.73 3.29 3.50
N ILE A 40 5.87 2.78 2.27
CA ILE A 40 7.09 2.10 1.82
C ILE A 40 8.06 3.09 1.18
N ASN A 41 7.55 3.89 0.25
CA ASN A 41 8.31 4.91 -0.48
C ASN A 41 7.34 6.02 -0.95
N ARG A 42 7.85 7.00 -1.70
CA ARG A 42 7.08 8.14 -2.22
C ARG A 42 5.78 7.75 -2.95
N PHE A 43 5.70 6.60 -3.58
CA PHE A 43 4.58 6.21 -4.44
C PHE A 43 3.77 5.02 -3.91
N THR A 44 4.27 4.31 -2.88
CA THR A 44 3.77 2.97 -2.53
C THR A 44 3.31 2.89 -1.08
N ILE A 45 2.10 2.36 -0.88
CA ILE A 45 1.58 1.89 0.40
C ILE A 45 1.50 0.37 0.37
N LYS A 46 1.98 -0.27 1.44
CA LYS A 46 1.80 -1.71 1.68
C LYS A 46 0.63 -1.91 2.64
N VAL A 47 -0.22 -2.88 2.34
CA VAL A 47 -1.30 -3.36 3.18
C VAL A 47 -0.94 -4.76 3.68
N VAL A 48 -1.13 -5.02 4.96
CA VAL A 48 -1.01 -6.35 5.55
C VAL A 48 -2.30 -6.69 6.28
N ASP A 49 -2.94 -7.79 5.92
CA ASP A 49 -4.19 -8.23 6.55
C ASP A 49 -3.93 -9.05 7.83
N LYS A 50 -5.02 -9.48 8.49
CA LYS A 50 -4.96 -10.36 9.68
C LYS A 50 -4.26 -11.71 9.43
N ASN A 51 -4.28 -12.21 8.20
CA ASN A 51 -3.64 -13.47 7.81
C ASN A 51 -2.15 -13.29 7.48
N LYS A 52 -1.62 -12.07 7.63
CA LYS A 52 -0.25 -11.66 7.25
C LYS A 52 0.01 -11.70 5.74
N GLU A 53 -1.05 -11.79 4.93
CA GLU A 53 -0.96 -11.60 3.49
C GLU A 53 -0.66 -10.14 3.18
N GLN A 54 0.05 -9.91 2.07
CA GLN A 54 0.65 -8.61 1.78
C GLN A 54 0.29 -8.14 0.38
N ALA A 55 -0.25 -6.93 0.29
CA ALA A 55 -0.54 -6.25 -0.95
C ALA A 55 0.24 -4.95 -1.04
N TYR A 56 0.62 -4.56 -2.26
CA TYR A 56 1.29 -3.29 -2.52
C TYR A 56 0.48 -2.48 -3.52
N PHE A 57 0.24 -1.23 -3.18
CA PHE A 57 -0.51 -0.28 -3.99
C PHE A 57 0.38 0.89 -4.31
N LYS A 58 0.50 1.21 -5.60
CA LYS A 58 1.39 2.28 -6.08
C LYS A 58 0.64 3.24 -6.97
N TYR A 59 0.81 4.53 -6.73
CA TYR A 59 0.29 5.53 -7.65
C TYR A 59 1.15 5.61 -8.90
N ASN A 60 0.51 5.49 -10.07
CA ASN A 60 1.13 5.62 -11.37
C ASN A 60 0.86 7.02 -11.93
N SER A 61 1.90 7.84 -11.98
CA SER A 61 1.79 9.24 -12.40
C SER A 61 1.49 9.40 -13.89
N LYS A 62 1.73 8.36 -14.72
CA LYS A 62 1.46 8.37 -16.16
C LYS A 62 -0.02 8.11 -16.43
N THR A 63 -0.56 7.02 -15.89
CA THR A 63 -1.96 6.60 -16.07
C THR A 63 -2.92 7.32 -15.11
N LYS A 64 -2.39 8.02 -14.10
CA LYS A 64 -3.13 8.66 -13.01
C LYS A 64 -3.97 7.67 -12.18
N SER A 65 -3.64 6.38 -12.21
CA SER A 65 -4.30 5.30 -11.47
C SER A 65 -3.48 4.81 -10.27
N VAL A 66 -4.13 4.03 -9.41
CA VAL A 66 -3.45 3.21 -8.39
C VAL A 66 -3.32 1.81 -8.95
N ASP A 67 -2.09 1.32 -9.05
CA ASP A 67 -1.77 -0.02 -9.53
C ASP A 67 -1.59 -0.95 -8.33
N PHE A 68 -2.15 -2.15 -8.42
CA PHE A 68 -1.97 -3.23 -7.44
C PHE A 68 -0.89 -4.21 -7.93
N TYR A 69 -0.03 -4.66 -7.03
CA TYR A 69 0.83 -5.80 -7.29
C TYR A 69 1.10 -6.61 -6.03
N GLU A 70 1.06 -7.92 -6.18
CA GLU A 70 1.63 -8.85 -5.21
C GLU A 70 3.14 -8.85 -5.41
N ARG A 71 3.90 -8.56 -4.35
CA ARG A 71 5.33 -8.82 -4.39
C ARG A 71 5.51 -10.33 -4.24
N ASN A 72 5.32 -11.07 -5.33
CA ASN A 72 5.83 -12.43 -5.46
C ASN A 72 7.36 -12.35 -5.38
N ILE A 73 7.92 -12.43 -4.17
CA ILE A 73 9.24 -13.02 -3.98
C ILE A 73 9.02 -14.54 -3.87
N LYS A 74 8.45 -15.16 -4.91
CA LYS A 74 8.95 -16.49 -5.22
C LYS A 74 10.37 -16.22 -5.68
N ASN A 75 11.33 -16.80 -4.95
CA ASN A 75 12.73 -16.82 -5.30
C ASN A 75 12.87 -16.71 -6.82
N LYS A 76 13.54 -15.65 -7.30
CA LYS A 76 14.27 -15.77 -8.55
C LYS A 76 14.92 -17.14 -8.49
N GLU A 77 14.61 -17.92 -9.50
CA GLU A 77 15.23 -19.18 -9.85
C GLU A 77 16.59 -19.26 -9.17
N ARG A 78 16.82 -20.31 -8.36
CA ARG A 78 18.20 -20.77 -8.18
C ARG A 78 18.71 -21.01 -9.59
N GLU A 79 19.38 -20.00 -10.12
CA GLU A 79 20.41 -20.14 -11.12
C GLU A 79 21.40 -21.14 -10.54
N ARG A 80 21.27 -22.41 -10.94
CA ARG A 80 22.34 -23.37 -11.22
C ARG A 80 21.75 -24.70 -11.63
#